data_AF-A0A949TE14-F1
#
_entry.id   AF-A0A949TE14-F1
#
_cell.length_a   1.000
_cell.length_b   1.000
_cell.length_c   1.000
_cell.angle_alpha   90.00
_cell.angle_beta   90.00
_cell.angle_gamma   90.00
#
_symmetry.space_group_name_H-M   'P 1'
#
loop_
_entity.id
_entity.type
_entity.pdbx_description
1 polymer ?
#
loop_
_entity_poly.entity_id
_entity_poly.type
_entity_poly.pdbx_seq_one_letter_code
_entity_poly.pdbx_strand_id
1 'polypeptide(L)'
;MKNLIFNLGFATILTHELDAMTQSEWRLLFILRNLPEQSASDAFVILHVPLIAVLLWLTNNESEIIKNWSRIALSGFLVIHSGLHKLLENSPNYTFDSYLSLWLIYGGGFLGFVYLILVFVSWLSKSDKSLATNRIL
;
A
#
# COMPACT_ATOMS: atom_id res chain seq x y z
N MET A 1 8.95 -6.75 -14.86
CA MET A 1 7.55 -6.29 -14.64
C MET A 1 7.17 -6.22 -13.16
N LYS A 2 7.25 -7.30 -12.36
CA LYS A 2 6.88 -7.28 -10.91
C LYS A 2 7.45 -6.11 -10.11
N ASN A 3 8.77 -5.87 -10.23
CA ASN A 3 9.42 -4.77 -9.50
C ASN A 3 8.91 -3.39 -9.93
N LEU A 4 8.61 -3.20 -11.23
CA LEU A 4 8.07 -1.95 -11.73
C LEU A 4 6.66 -1.69 -11.18
N ILE A 5 5.77 -2.70 -11.25
CA ILE A 5 4.41 -2.59 -10.71
C ILE A 5 4.43 -2.33 -9.21
N PHE A 6 5.30 -3.03 -8.47
CA PHE A 6 5.48 -2.77 -7.04
C PHE A 6 5.94 -1.34 -6.77
N ASN A 7 6.99 -0.87 -7.46
CA ASN A 7 7.53 0.47 -7.25
C ASN A 7 6.51 1.55 -7.61
N LEU A 8 5.72 1.36 -8.67
CA LEU A 8 4.62 2.26 -9.01
C LEU A 8 3.57 2.27 -7.90
N GLY A 9 3.11 1.10 -7.42
CA GLY A 9 2.15 1.02 -6.33
C GLY A 9 2.67 1.67 -5.04
N PHE A 10 3.95 1.46 -4.72
CA PHE A 10 4.59 2.07 -3.56
C PHE A 10 4.71 3.59 -3.72
N ALA A 11 5.12 4.09 -4.89
CA ALA A 11 5.14 5.52 -5.17
C ALA A 11 3.73 6.15 -5.09
N THR A 12 2.71 5.42 -5.56
CA THR A 12 1.32 5.87 -5.51
C THR A 12 0.83 6.03 -4.08
N ILE A 13 1.11 5.10 -3.16
CA ILE A 13 0.71 5.29 -1.75
C ILE A 13 1.47 6.42 -1.09
N LEU A 14 2.77 6.59 -1.36
CA LEU A 14 3.51 7.74 -0.83
C LEU A 14 2.95 9.08 -1.33
N THR A 15 2.50 9.11 -2.59
CA THR A 15 1.87 10.31 -3.16
C THR A 15 0.44 10.50 -2.64
N HIS A 16 -0.27 9.41 -2.36
CA HIS A 16 -1.54 9.45 -1.66
C HIS A 16 -1.40 10.07 -0.27
N GLU A 17 -0.34 9.77 0.50
CA GLU A 17 -0.12 10.43 1.80
C GLU A 17 0.07 11.96 1.68
N LEU A 18 0.63 12.43 0.56
CA LEU A 18 0.71 13.88 0.28
C LEU A 18 -0.67 14.49 0.04
N ASP A 19 -1.52 13.79 -0.72
CA ASP A 19 -2.92 14.19 -0.94
C ASP A 19 -3.71 14.09 0.38
N ALA A 20 -3.55 13.03 1.15
CA ALA A 20 -4.17 12.82 2.45
C ALA A 20 -3.90 13.95 3.44
N MET A 21 -2.70 14.51 3.41
CA MET A 21 -2.38 15.72 4.17
C MET A 21 -3.27 16.89 3.76
N THR A 22 -3.43 17.13 2.45
CA THR A 22 -4.32 18.20 1.94
C THR A 22 -5.80 17.93 2.24
N GLN A 23 -6.18 16.67 2.31
CA GLN A 23 -7.55 16.22 2.57
C GLN A 23 -7.85 16.03 4.06
N SER A 24 -6.88 16.29 4.95
CA SER A 24 -7.06 16.15 6.41
C SER A 24 -7.46 14.73 6.84
N GLU A 25 -6.85 13.70 6.26
CA GLU A 25 -7.21 12.30 6.51
C GLU A 25 -7.12 11.87 7.98
N TRP A 26 -6.33 12.56 8.80
CA TRP A 26 -6.30 12.33 10.25
C TRP A 26 -7.68 12.41 10.92
N ARG A 27 -8.65 13.11 10.32
CA ARG A 27 -10.06 13.16 10.78
C ARG A 27 -10.82 11.84 10.59
N LEU A 28 -10.34 10.96 9.72
CA LEU A 28 -10.85 9.60 9.51
C LEU A 28 -10.19 8.58 10.45
N LEU A 29 -8.99 8.86 10.94
CA LEU A 29 -8.22 7.94 11.79
C LEU A 29 -8.71 7.97 13.24
N PHE A 30 -9.11 6.81 13.78
CA PHE A 30 -9.75 6.69 15.11
C PHE A 30 -8.97 7.37 16.25
N ILE A 31 -7.64 7.29 16.21
CA ILE A 31 -6.75 7.88 17.23
C ILE A 31 -6.58 9.38 17.00
N LEU A 32 -6.22 9.79 15.77
CA LEU A 32 -5.84 11.19 15.49
C LEU A 32 -7.05 12.12 15.44
N ARG A 33 -8.24 11.63 15.06
CA ARG A 33 -9.46 12.45 14.96
C ARG A 33 -9.91 13.12 16.26
N ASN A 34 -9.41 12.63 17.41
CA ASN A 34 -9.76 13.16 18.74
C ASN A 34 -8.74 14.20 19.24
N LEU A 35 -7.65 14.45 18.50
CA LEU A 35 -6.66 15.45 18.85
C LEU A 35 -7.09 16.84 18.35
N PRO A 36 -6.60 17.94 18.98
CA PRO A 36 -6.72 19.27 18.39
C PRO A 36 -6.16 19.30 16.97
N GLU A 37 -6.79 20.04 16.07
CA GLU A 37 -6.51 20.01 14.62
C GLU A 37 -5.02 20.13 14.28
N GLN A 38 -4.33 21.12 14.85
CA GLN A 38 -2.89 21.32 14.63
C GLN A 38 -2.07 20.11 15.12
N SER A 39 -2.37 19.60 16.31
CA SER A 39 -1.67 18.44 16.87
C SER A 39 -1.94 17.16 16.08
N ALA A 40 -3.15 16.98 15.54
CA ALA A 40 -3.49 15.85 14.69
C ALA A 40 -2.70 15.87 13.38
N SER A 41 -2.60 17.05 12.74
CA SER A 41 -1.85 17.26 11.52
C SER A 41 -0.34 17.07 11.72
N ASP A 42 0.23 17.67 12.78
CA ASP A 42 1.64 17.49 13.12
C ASP A 42 1.97 16.01 13.42
N ALA A 43 1.12 15.35 14.20
CA ALA A 43 1.26 13.93 14.51
C ALA A 43 1.16 13.07 13.26
N PHE A 44 0.25 13.38 12.33
CA PHE A 44 0.14 12.69 11.05
C PHE A 44 1.49 12.73 10.33
N VAL A 45 2.07 13.91 10.11
CA VAL A 45 3.37 14.03 9.40
C VAL A 45 4.51 13.35 10.16
N ILE A 46 4.63 13.60 11.47
CA ILE A 46 5.74 13.07 12.29
C ILE A 46 5.73 11.54 12.32
N LEU A 47 4.55 10.91 12.44
CA LEU A 47 4.42 9.45 12.46
C LEU A 47 4.73 8.81 11.11
N HIS A 48 4.51 9.52 10.00
CA HIS A 48 4.85 9.03 8.67
C HIS A 48 6.35 8.93 8.44
N VAL A 49 7.19 9.79 9.06
CA VAL A 49 8.65 9.73 8.89
C VAL A 49 9.24 8.35 9.27
N PRO A 50 9.08 7.83 10.52
CA PRO A 50 9.59 6.52 10.87
C PRO A 50 8.86 5.40 10.12
N LEU A 51 7.56 5.55 9.84
CA LEU A 51 6.79 4.56 9.07
C LEU A 51 7.38 4.37 7.66
N ILE A 52 7.58 5.47 6.92
CA ILE A 52 8.15 5.45 5.57
C ILE A 52 9.58 4.90 5.60
N ALA A 53 10.40 5.28 6.59
CA ALA A 53 11.75 4.74 6.75
C ALA A 53 11.76 3.22 6.94
N VAL A 54 10.87 2.69 7.81
CA VAL A 54 10.71 1.25 8.03
C VAL A 54 10.20 0.54 6.77
N LEU A 55 9.21 1.12 6.07
CA LEU A 55 8.71 0.55 4.82
C LEU A 55 9.79 0.48 3.73
N LEU A 56 10.60 1.53 3.58
CA LEU A 56 11.72 1.56 2.65
C LEU A 56 12.75 0.49 3.01
N TRP A 57 13.12 0.37 4.28
CA TRP A 57 14.07 -0.64 4.76
C TRP A 57 13.56 -2.07 4.53
N LEU A 58 12.29 -2.35 4.88
CA LEU A 58 11.68 -3.67 4.70
C LEU A 58 11.55 -4.06 3.22
N THR A 59 11.06 -3.15 2.38
CA THR A 59 10.78 -3.43 0.96
C THR A 59 12.03 -3.43 0.07
N ASN A 60 13.19 -3.03 0.62
CA ASN A 60 14.50 -3.07 -0.03
C ASN A 60 15.55 -3.82 0.80
N ASN A 61 15.11 -4.67 1.73
CA ASN A 61 16.01 -5.43 2.60
C ASN A 61 16.92 -6.36 1.78
N GLU A 62 18.16 -6.58 2.24
CA GLU A 62 19.11 -7.51 1.63
C GLU A 62 18.62 -8.97 1.69
N SER A 63 17.87 -9.32 2.73
CA SER A 63 17.20 -10.62 2.79
C SER A 63 16.03 -10.64 1.82
N GLU A 64 16.16 -11.47 0.77
CA GLU A 64 15.12 -11.69 -0.22
C GLU A 64 13.79 -12.16 0.40
N ILE A 65 13.85 -12.91 1.50
CA ILE A 65 12.65 -13.38 2.21
C ILE A 65 11.89 -12.19 2.80
N ILE A 66 12.58 -11.34 3.56
CA ILE A 66 11.99 -10.14 4.18
C ILE A 66 11.46 -9.24 3.08
N LYS A 67 12.29 -8.92 2.09
CA LYS A 67 11.91 -8.08 0.96
C LYS A 67 10.63 -8.55 0.28
N ASN A 68 10.56 -9.83 -0.10
CA ASN A 68 9.41 -10.35 -0.85
C ASN A 68 8.13 -10.37 -0.01
N TRP A 69 8.21 -10.80 1.26
CA TRP A 69 7.04 -10.79 2.15
C TRP A 69 6.56 -9.38 2.46
N SER A 70 7.47 -8.43 2.70
CA SER A 70 7.12 -7.03 2.93
C SER A 70 6.46 -6.41 1.70
N ARG A 71 6.92 -6.73 0.48
CA ARG A 71 6.28 -6.25 -0.76
C ARG A 71 4.88 -6.84 -0.95
N ILE A 72 4.70 -8.13 -0.68
CA ILE A 72 3.38 -8.79 -0.70
C ILE A 72 2.44 -8.14 0.32
N ALA A 73 2.91 -7.94 1.55
CA ALA A 73 2.13 -7.34 2.63
C ALA A 73 1.71 -5.90 2.29
N LEU A 74 2.63 -5.08 1.80
CA LEU A 74 2.32 -3.71 1.37
C LEU A 74 1.35 -3.69 0.18
N SER A 75 1.52 -4.56 -0.82
CA SER A 75 0.56 -4.65 -1.93
C SER A 75 -0.83 -5.12 -1.47
N GLY A 76 -0.91 -6.03 -0.50
CA GLY A 76 -2.17 -6.40 0.15
C GLY A 76 -2.80 -5.23 0.91
N PHE A 77 -1.98 -4.45 1.63
CA PHE A 77 -2.41 -3.23 2.29
C PHE A 77 -3.01 -2.24 1.28
N LEU A 78 -2.39 -2.00 0.12
CA LEU A 78 -2.96 -1.09 -0.90
C LEU A 78 -4.38 -1.49 -1.34
N VAL A 79 -4.61 -2.80 -1.53
CA VAL A 79 -5.94 -3.31 -1.91
C VAL A 79 -6.94 -3.04 -0.78
N ILE A 80 -6.59 -3.40 0.45
CA ILE A 80 -7.45 -3.18 1.63
C ILE A 80 -7.70 -1.68 1.84
N HIS A 81 -6.67 -0.86 1.75
CA HIS A 81 -6.71 0.60 1.90
C HIS A 81 -7.70 1.23 0.92
N SER A 82 -7.64 0.84 -0.36
CA SER A 82 -8.61 1.31 -1.35
C SER A 82 -10.06 0.92 -0.99
N GLY A 83 -10.26 -0.27 -0.40
CA GLY A 83 -11.55 -0.70 0.13
C GLY A 83 -12.00 0.11 1.36
N LEU A 84 -11.07 0.48 2.25
CA LEU A 84 -11.37 1.33 3.41
C LEU A 84 -11.85 2.71 2.97
N HIS A 85 -11.21 3.34 1.98
CA HIS A 85 -11.71 4.59 1.41
C HIS A 85 -13.11 4.44 0.83
N LYS A 86 -13.37 3.33 0.11
CA LYS A 86 -14.70 3.06 -0.41
C LYS A 86 -15.75 2.94 0.70
N LEU A 87 -15.41 2.30 1.81
CA LEU A 87 -16.31 2.15 2.96
C LEU A 87 -16.56 3.48 3.68
N LEU A 88 -15.57 4.37 3.70
CA LEU A 88 -15.62 5.66 4.40
C LEU A 88 -16.11 6.83 3.52
N GLU A 89 -16.33 6.62 2.22
CA GLU A 89 -16.64 7.69 1.26
C GLU A 89 -17.90 8.51 1.61
N ASN A 90 -18.85 7.90 2.34
CA ASN A 90 -20.08 8.56 2.78
C ASN A 90 -19.97 9.20 4.18
N SER A 91 -18.79 9.18 4.79
CA SER A 91 -18.53 9.79 6.09
C SER A 91 -18.50 11.33 5.97
N PRO A 92 -19.06 12.08 6.94
CA PRO A 92 -18.98 13.55 6.94
C PRO A 92 -17.55 14.12 6.92
N ASN A 93 -16.57 13.33 7.36
CA ASN A 93 -15.17 13.73 7.42
C ASN A 93 -14.37 13.31 6.17
N TYR A 94 -15.02 12.69 5.17
CA TYR A 94 -14.37 12.23 3.95
C TYR A 94 -14.36 13.34 2.90
N THR A 95 -13.18 13.62 2.37
CA THR A 95 -12.89 14.80 1.53
C THR A 95 -12.21 14.45 0.21
N PHE A 96 -11.90 13.17 -0.04
CA PHE A 96 -11.24 12.72 -1.26
C PHE A 96 -12.23 12.60 -2.45
N ASP A 97 -12.63 13.74 -3.02
CA ASP A 97 -13.60 13.82 -4.12
C ASP A 97 -12.97 14.07 -5.50
N SER A 98 -11.71 14.52 -5.53
CA SER A 98 -11.03 14.87 -6.77
C SER A 98 -10.64 13.64 -7.58
N TYR A 99 -10.58 13.79 -8.91
CA TYR A 99 -10.09 12.71 -9.78
C TYR A 99 -8.69 12.25 -9.38
N LEU A 100 -7.79 13.17 -9.01
CA LEU A 100 -6.44 12.84 -8.60
C LEU A 100 -6.45 11.97 -7.34
N SER A 101 -7.23 12.34 -6.33
CA SER A 101 -7.40 11.59 -5.09
C SER A 101 -7.91 10.18 -5.36
N LEU A 102 -8.96 10.05 -6.18
CA LEU A 102 -9.53 8.75 -6.56
C LEU A 102 -8.51 7.90 -7.34
N TRP A 103 -7.71 8.51 -8.23
CA TRP A 103 -6.64 7.80 -8.94
C TRP A 103 -5.54 7.32 -8.01
N LEU A 104 -5.13 8.13 -7.02
CA LEU A 104 -4.13 7.72 -6.04
C LEU A 104 -4.63 6.56 -5.16
N ILE A 105 -5.88 6.63 -4.69
CA ILE A 105 -6.49 5.59 -3.86
C ILE A 105 -6.71 4.29 -4.66
N TYR A 106 -7.54 4.36 -5.71
CA TYR A 106 -7.97 3.16 -6.43
C TYR A 106 -6.91 2.66 -7.42
N GLY A 107 -6.12 3.56 -7.99
CA GLY A 107 -4.96 3.18 -8.82
C GLY A 107 -3.88 2.48 -7.98
N GLY A 108 -3.64 2.95 -6.75
CA GLY A 108 -2.76 2.27 -5.80
C GLY A 108 -3.25 0.86 -5.47
N GLY A 109 -4.54 0.73 -5.14
CA GLY A 109 -5.18 -0.57 -4.91
C GLY A 109 -5.08 -1.51 -6.12
N PHE A 110 -5.33 -1.01 -7.33
CA PHE A 110 -5.18 -1.77 -8.57
C PHE A 110 -3.74 -2.25 -8.81
N LEU A 111 -2.75 -1.38 -8.64
CA LEU A 111 -1.34 -1.75 -8.77
C LEU A 111 -0.92 -2.82 -7.76
N GLY A 112 -1.38 -2.70 -6.51
CA GLY A 112 -1.20 -3.72 -5.47
C GLY A 112 -1.80 -5.06 -5.88
N PHE A 113 -3.04 -5.06 -6.38
CA PHE A 113 -3.71 -6.27 -6.85
C PHE A 113 -2.98 -6.94 -8.03
N VAL A 114 -2.56 -6.16 -9.02
CA VAL A 114 -1.78 -6.67 -10.17
C VAL A 114 -0.45 -7.27 -9.70
N TYR A 115 0.24 -6.65 -8.75
CA TYR A 115 1.47 -7.22 -8.18
C TYR A 115 1.23 -8.59 -7.54
N LEU A 116 0.17 -8.72 -6.74
CA LEU A 116 -0.19 -9.98 -6.08
C LEU A 116 -0.49 -11.09 -7.10
N ILE A 117 -1.22 -10.79 -8.17
CA ILE A 117 -1.46 -11.74 -9.27
C ILE A 117 -0.13 -12.20 -9.88
N LEU A 118 0.77 -11.27 -10.20
CA LEU A 118 2.05 -11.62 -10.80
C LEU A 118 2.92 -12.49 -9.88
N VAL A 119 2.87 -12.24 -8.57
CA VAL A 119 3.53 -13.09 -7.56
C VAL A 119 2.89 -14.49 -7.54
N PHE A 120 1.56 -14.57 -7.50
CA PHE A 120 0.83 -15.84 -7.48
C PHE A 120 1.11 -16.69 -8.74
N VAL A 121 1.06 -16.08 -9.93
CA VAL A 121 1.39 -16.75 -11.19
C VAL A 121 2.84 -17.24 -11.19
N SER A 122 3.79 -16.44 -10.67
CA SER A 122 5.19 -16.86 -10.54
C SER A 122 5.35 -18.07 -9.62
N TRP A 123 4.58 -18.13 -8.54
CA TRP A 123 4.59 -19.23 -7.59
C TRP A 123 4.03 -20.52 -8.22
N LEU A 124 2.89 -20.44 -8.93
CA LEU A 124 2.32 -21.57 -9.66
C LEU A 124 3.30 -22.15 -10.70
N SER A 125 3.94 -21.28 -11.49
CA SER A 125 4.92 -21.71 -12.49
C SER A 125 6.14 -22.41 -11.87
N LYS A 126 6.58 -21.98 -10.69
CA LYS A 126 7.69 -22.61 -9.97
C LYS A 126 7.30 -23.98 -9.39
N SER A 127 6.08 -24.08 -8.86
CA SER A 127 5.54 -25.34 -8.32
C SER A 127 5.47 -26.43 -9.41
N ASP A 128 4.97 -26.07 -10.59
CA ASP A 128 4.83 -27.01 -11.71
C ASP A 128 6.19 -27.56 -12.19
N LYS A 129 7.20 -26.69 -12.31
CA LYS A 129 8.57 -27.10 -12.64
C LYS A 129 9.17 -28.05 -11.60
N SER A 130 8.94 -27.80 -10.30
CA SER A 130 9.42 -28.68 -9.23
C SER A 130 8.80 -30.08 -9.30
N LEU A 131 7.51 -30.17 -9.64
CA LEU A 131 6.83 -31.45 -9.81
C LEU A 131 7.34 -32.21 -11.05
N ALA A 132 7.63 -31.51 -12.14
CA ALA A 132 8.21 -32.11 -13.34
C ALA A 132 9.62 -32.68 -13.09
N THR A 133 10.49 -31.95 -12.38
CA THR A 133 11.85 -32.43 -12.05
C THR A 133 11.82 -33.70 -11.18
N ASN A 134 10.92 -33.77 -10.19
CA ASN A 134 10.80 -34.93 -9.30
C ASN A 134 10.18 -36.18 -9.96
N ARG A 135 9.60 -36.07 -11.17
CA ARG A 135 9.07 -37.23 -11.93
C ARG A 135 10.10 -37.88 -12.85
N ILE A 136 11.25 -37.24 -13.08
CA ILE A 136 12.29 -37.69 -14.02
C ILE A 136 13.47 -38.35 -13.26
N LEU A 137 13.51 -38.23 -11.93
CA LEU A 137 14.43 -38.91 -11.02
C LEU A 137 13.75 -40.11 -10.37
#